data_AF-A0A8X6T773-F1
#
_entry.id   AF-A0A8X6T773-F1
#
_cell.length_a   1.000
_cell.length_b   1.000
_cell.length_c   1.000
_cell.angle_alpha   90.00
_cell.angle_beta   90.00
_cell.angle_gamma   90.00
#
_symmetry.space_group_name_H-M   'P 1'
#
loop_
_entity.id
_entity.type
_entity.pdbx_description
1 polymer ?
#
loop_
_entity_poly.entity_id
_entity_poly.type
_entity_poly.pdbx_seq_one_letter_code
_entity_poly.pdbx_strand_id
1 'polypeptide(L)'
;MVWRYRGFIGHLKQNVPGVVAIHCVIHRQDLVAKNLNGSLHESLQFVINTINRSNALNTRLFAQLCEEHDEPFHQLLLHTEVRWLSKGLGWTRIFSLFETVLEFLDSQDTILRGNLINRKTDIAYLTDLFSKFNDVNLQLQGDRA
;
A
#
# COMPACT_ATOMS: atom_id res chain seq x y z
N MET A 1 1.94 -25.74 -11.35
CA MET A 1 0.67 -25.02 -11.05
C MET A 1 -0.41 -26.01 -10.61
N VAL A 2 -0.69 -26.09 -9.30
CA VAL A 2 -1.66 -27.04 -8.71
C VAL A 2 -3.11 -26.75 -9.13
N TRP A 3 -3.44 -25.47 -9.37
CA TRP A 3 -4.77 -24.98 -9.73
C TRP A 3 -5.39 -25.59 -10.99
N ARG A 4 -4.57 -26.00 -11.96
CA ARG A 4 -5.04 -26.43 -13.29
C ARG A 4 -5.66 -27.83 -13.29
N TYR A 5 -5.29 -28.69 -12.34
CA TYR A 5 -5.69 -30.10 -12.33
C TYR A 5 -6.24 -30.59 -10.98
N ARG A 6 -5.92 -29.92 -9.86
CA ARG A 6 -6.35 -30.33 -8.50
C ARG A 6 -7.00 -29.22 -7.66
N GLY A 7 -7.25 -28.05 -8.25
CA GLY A 7 -7.91 -26.93 -7.58
C GLY A 7 -9.40 -26.81 -7.90
N PHE A 8 -10.08 -25.83 -7.29
CA PHE A 8 -11.51 -25.54 -7.50
C PHE A 8 -11.88 -25.48 -8.99
N ILE A 9 -11.10 -24.78 -9.81
CA ILE A 9 -11.34 -24.69 -11.26
C ILE A 9 -11.29 -26.05 -11.96
N GLY A 10 -10.38 -26.93 -11.54
CA GLY A 10 -10.28 -28.29 -12.07
C GLY A 10 -11.53 -29.11 -11.76
N HIS A 11 -12.00 -29.05 -10.51
CA HIS A 11 -13.23 -29.74 -10.08
C HIS A 11 -14.49 -29.14 -10.73
N LEU A 12 -14.55 -27.82 -10.88
CA LEU A 12 -15.66 -27.12 -11.52
C LEU A 12 -15.81 -27.54 -12.99
N LYS A 13 -14.70 -27.68 -13.72
CA LYS A 13 -14.71 -28.16 -15.11
C LYS A 13 -15.14 -29.61 -15.28
N GLN A 14 -14.92 -30.46 -14.27
CA GLN A 14 -15.39 -31.84 -14.29
C GLN A 14 -16.91 -31.93 -14.11
N ASN A 15 -17.47 -31.11 -13.22
CA ASN A 15 -18.90 -31.11 -12.93
C ASN A 15 -19.73 -30.25 -13.90
N VAL A 16 -19.12 -29.23 -14.52
CA VAL A 16 -19.78 -28.34 -15.49
C VAL A 16 -18.97 -28.31 -16.79
N PRO A 17 -19.15 -29.31 -17.68
CA PRO A 17 -18.46 -29.37 -18.96
C PRO A 17 -18.78 -28.12 -19.79
N GLY A 18 -17.74 -27.41 -20.24
CA GLY A 18 -17.88 -26.17 -21.02
C GLY A 18 -17.71 -24.88 -20.22
N VAL A 19 -17.58 -24.93 -18.89
CA VAL A 19 -17.29 -23.72 -18.09
C VAL A 19 -15.93 -23.13 -18.45
N VAL A 20 -15.92 -21.83 -18.75
CA VAL A 20 -14.70 -21.06 -19.00
C VAL A 20 -14.30 -20.35 -17.72
N ALA A 21 -13.14 -20.71 -17.20
CA ALA A 21 -12.55 -20.04 -16.05
C ALA A 21 -11.52 -19.02 -16.52
N ILE A 22 -11.72 -17.76 -16.16
CA ILE A 22 -10.81 -16.65 -16.45
C ILE A 22 -10.18 -16.22 -15.14
N HIS A 23 -8.88 -15.92 -15.15
CA HIS A 23 -8.22 -15.35 -13.98
C HIS A 23 -8.66 -13.91 -13.78
N CYS A 24 -9.03 -13.54 -12.55
CA CYS A 24 -9.33 -12.16 -12.20
C CYS A 24 -8.10 -11.27 -12.45
N VAL A 25 -8.27 -10.20 -13.24
CA VAL A 25 -7.20 -9.25 -13.59
C VAL A 25 -6.66 -8.57 -12.34
N ILE A 26 -7.56 -8.16 -11.42
CA ILE A 26 -7.23 -7.56 -10.12
C ILE A 26 -6.30 -8.49 -9.32
N HIS A 27 -6.58 -9.79 -9.30
CA HIS A 27 -5.73 -10.76 -8.61
C HIS A 27 -4.34 -10.89 -9.25
N ARG A 28 -4.26 -10.87 -10.58
CA ARG A 28 -2.95 -10.87 -11.27
C ARG A 28 -2.16 -9.60 -11.00
N GLN A 29 -2.83 -8.46 -10.97
CA GLN A 29 -2.21 -7.18 -10.66
C GLN A 29 -1.65 -7.14 -9.24
N ASP A 30 -2.38 -7.68 -8.25
CA ASP A 30 -1.89 -7.82 -6.87
C ASP A 30 -0.62 -8.71 -6.80
N LEU A 31 -0.56 -9.79 -7.59
CA LEU A 31 0.63 -10.62 -7.67
C LEU A 31 1.84 -9.88 -8.27
N VAL A 32 1.62 -9.11 -9.34
CA VAL A 32 2.68 -8.30 -9.97
C VAL A 32 3.17 -7.21 -9.01
N ALA A 33 2.25 -6.57 -8.29
CA ALA A 33 2.60 -5.50 -7.37
C ALA A 33 3.37 -5.95 -6.12
N LYS A 34 3.34 -7.26 -5.82
CA LYS A 34 4.21 -7.88 -4.80
C LYS A 34 5.63 -8.12 -5.32
N ASN A 35 5.84 -8.08 -6.63
CA ASN A 35 7.10 -8.35 -7.29
C ASN A 35 7.79 -7.03 -7.71
N LEU A 36 7.96 -6.13 -6.73
CA LEU A 36 8.72 -4.90 -6.90
C LEU A 36 10.22 -5.23 -6.99
N ASN A 37 11.00 -4.34 -7.62
CA ASN A 37 12.45 -4.45 -7.58
C ASN A 37 12.97 -4.37 -6.12
N GLY A 38 14.18 -4.87 -5.87
CA GLY A 38 14.74 -4.97 -4.51
C GLY A 38 14.75 -3.64 -3.75
N SER A 39 15.22 -2.57 -4.39
CA SER A 39 15.29 -1.23 -3.78
C SER A 39 13.91 -0.69 -3.39
N LEU A 40 12.94 -0.76 -4.30
CA LEU A 40 11.56 -0.30 -4.05
C LEU A 40 10.89 -1.15 -2.99
N HIS A 41 11.14 -2.46 -2.97
CA HIS A 41 10.64 -3.34 -1.93
C HIS A 41 11.22 -2.99 -0.56
N GLU A 42 12.52 -2.72 -0.48
CA GLU A 42 13.18 -2.27 0.75
C GLU A 42 12.61 -0.93 1.23
N SER A 43 12.42 0.03 0.33
CA SER A 43 11.80 1.32 0.64
C SER A 43 10.36 1.17 1.11
N LEU A 44 9.58 0.31 0.47
CA LEU A 44 8.22 -0.06 0.87
C LEU A 44 8.20 -0.63 2.31
N GLN A 45 9.04 -1.62 2.58
CA GLN A 45 9.13 -2.26 3.90
C GLN A 45 9.60 -1.28 4.98
N PHE A 46 10.56 -0.41 4.66
CA PHE A 46 11.05 0.60 5.58
C PHE A 46 9.93 1.54 6.05
N VAL A 47 9.11 2.05 5.12
CA VAL A 47 8.00 2.95 5.44
C VAL A 47 6.91 2.23 6.23
N ILE A 48 6.52 1.01 5.82
CA ILE A 48 5.56 0.18 6.55
C ILE A 48 6.01 -0.02 8.00
N ASN A 49 7.27 -0.40 8.21
CA ASN A 49 7.82 -0.63 9.53
C ASN A 49 7.91 0.66 10.35
N THR A 50 8.25 1.79 9.73
CA THR A 50 8.32 3.08 10.41
C THR A 50 6.95 3.52 10.92
N ILE A 51 5.91 3.35 10.11
CA ILE A 51 4.53 3.73 10.45
C ILE A 51 3.92 2.77 11.47
N ASN A 52 4.15 1.46 11.31
CA ASN A 52 3.65 0.43 12.23
C ASN A 52 4.34 0.44 13.60
N ARG A 53 5.48 1.14 13.75
CA ARG A 53 6.13 1.36 15.06
C ARG A 53 5.42 2.42 15.92
N SER A 54 4.33 3.03 15.44
CA SER A 54 3.56 3.97 16.23
C SER A 54 2.83 3.29 17.40
N ASN A 55 2.98 3.86 18.60
CA ASN A 55 2.19 3.53 19.77
C ASN A 55 1.09 4.60 19.96
N ALA A 56 0.13 4.36 20.86
CA ALA A 56 -0.99 5.27 21.08
C ALA A 56 -0.58 6.72 21.40
N LEU A 57 0.55 6.92 22.10
CA LEU A 57 1.07 8.26 22.39
C LEU A 57 1.60 8.92 21.12
N ASN A 58 2.45 8.23 20.36
CA ASN A 58 3.01 8.74 19.11
C ASN A 58 1.92 9.05 18.08
N THR A 59 0.88 8.22 17.98
CA THR A 59 -0.27 8.50 17.12
C THR A 59 -0.98 9.79 17.52
N ARG A 60 -1.17 10.03 18.82
CA ARG A 60 -1.80 11.27 19.31
C ARG A 60 -0.92 12.49 19.07
N LEU A 61 0.39 12.40 19.36
CA LEU A 61 1.33 13.51 19.14
C LEU A 61 1.43 13.85 17.65
N PHE A 62 1.46 12.84 16.77
CA PHE A 62 1.45 13.05 15.33
C PHE A 62 0.15 13.72 14.88
N ALA A 63 -1.01 13.30 15.39
CA ALA A 63 -2.28 13.94 15.07
C ALA A 63 -2.31 15.42 15.48
N GLN A 64 -1.79 15.76 16.66
CA GLN A 64 -1.67 17.15 17.11
C GLN A 64 -0.76 17.97 16.19
N LEU A 65 0.39 17.41 15.79
CA LEU A 65 1.28 18.05 14.83
C LEU A 65 0.56 18.31 13.49
N CYS A 66 -0.21 17.33 13.00
CA CYS A 66 -1.03 17.51 11.80
C CYS A 66 -2.08 18.63 11.95
N GLU A 67 -2.71 18.77 13.12
CA GLU A 67 -3.66 19.87 13.39
C GLU A 67 -2.95 21.23 13.37
N GLU A 68 -1.75 21.32 13.96
CA GLU A 68 -0.95 22.55 14.00
C GLU A 68 -0.52 23.02 12.60
N HIS A 69 -0.24 22.08 11.70
CA HIS A 69 0.17 22.34 10.32
C HIS A 69 -1.00 22.42 9.32
N ASP A 70 -2.26 22.33 9.79
CA ASP A 70 -3.47 22.30 8.95
C ASP A 70 -3.41 21.21 7.86
N GLU A 71 -2.90 20.05 8.22
CA GLU A 71 -2.69 18.94 7.29
C GLU A 71 -4.02 18.26 6.90
N PRO A 72 -4.14 17.75 5.65
CA PRO A 72 -5.37 17.11 5.19
C PRO A 72 -5.64 15.75 5.88
N PHE A 73 -4.65 15.20 6.59
CA PHE A 73 -4.73 13.91 7.26
C PHE A 73 -4.09 13.97 8.64
N HIS A 74 -4.74 13.36 9.63
CA HIS A 74 -4.30 13.35 11.03
C HIS A 74 -3.70 12.01 11.47
N GLN A 75 -3.61 11.05 10.54
CA GLN A 75 -3.10 9.71 10.83
C GLN A 75 -2.50 9.07 9.58
N LEU A 76 -1.36 8.41 9.77
CA LEU A 76 -0.77 7.52 8.79
C LEU A 76 -1.53 6.19 8.77
N LEU A 77 -2.09 5.80 7.63
CA LEU A 77 -2.79 4.52 7.47
C LEU A 77 -1.97 3.55 6.60
N LEU A 78 -1.29 2.60 7.24
CA LEU A 78 -0.65 1.45 6.55
C LEU A 78 -0.96 0.10 7.19
N HIS A 79 -2.09 -0.02 7.89
CA HIS A 79 -2.33 -1.21 8.72
C HIS A 79 -2.65 -2.51 8.00
N THR A 80 -2.85 -2.53 6.68
CA THR A 80 -3.37 -3.74 6.04
C THR A 80 -2.56 -4.16 4.82
N GLU A 81 -1.74 -5.20 5.01
CA GLU A 81 -1.23 -6.05 3.94
C GLU A 81 -2.36 -6.69 3.10
N VAL A 82 -3.59 -6.67 3.62
CA VAL A 82 -4.72 -7.51 3.19
C VAL A 82 -5.42 -6.99 1.92
N ARG A 83 -5.35 -5.70 1.57
CA ARG A 83 -5.98 -5.17 0.34
C ARG A 83 -5.11 -4.13 -0.37
N TRP A 84 -4.86 -4.38 -1.65
CA TRP A 84 -4.12 -3.46 -2.52
C TRP A 84 -4.76 -2.07 -2.65
N LEU A 85 -6.09 -1.99 -2.73
CA LEU A 85 -6.83 -0.72 -2.87
C LEU A 85 -6.54 0.26 -1.73
N SER A 86 -6.43 -0.25 -0.50
CA SER A 86 -6.04 0.58 0.65
C SER A 86 -4.57 0.98 0.64
N LYS A 87 -3.70 0.24 -0.08
CA LYS A 87 -2.28 0.60 -0.19
C LYS A 87 -2.09 1.87 -1.00
N GLY A 88 -2.79 2.03 -2.13
CA GLY A 88 -2.73 3.26 -2.94
C GLY A 88 -3.07 4.52 -2.14
N LEU A 89 -4.23 4.50 -1.46
CA LEU A 89 -4.65 5.61 -0.61
C LEU A 89 -3.69 5.84 0.57
N GLY A 90 -3.12 4.77 1.13
CA GLY A 90 -2.11 4.87 2.18
C GLY A 90 -0.85 5.61 1.71
N TRP A 91 -0.32 5.24 0.55
CA TRP A 91 0.86 5.90 -0.04
C TRP A 91 0.63 7.38 -0.33
N THR A 92 -0.52 7.73 -0.91
CA THR A 92 -0.87 9.14 -1.15
C THR A 92 -0.84 9.94 0.15
N ARG A 93 -1.42 9.41 1.24
CA ARG A 93 -1.40 10.09 2.55
C ARG A 93 0.00 10.28 3.10
N ILE A 94 0.85 9.25 3.00
CA ILE A 94 2.24 9.33 3.48
C ILE A 94 3.01 10.39 2.74
N PHE A 95 2.84 10.44 1.41
CA PHE A 95 3.54 11.41 0.61
C PHE A 95 3.01 12.83 0.82
N SER A 96 1.70 13.00 1.02
CA SER A 96 1.11 14.29 1.42
C SER A 96 1.66 14.79 2.75
N LEU A 97 1.83 13.90 3.72
CA LEU A 97 2.35 14.20 5.05
C LEU A 97 3.89 14.11 5.15
N PHE A 98 4.61 14.04 4.02
CA PHE A 98 6.02 13.65 4.03
C PHE A 98 6.88 14.61 4.88
N GLU A 99 6.67 15.91 4.75
CA GLU A 99 7.41 16.92 5.51
C GLU A 99 7.03 16.91 7.01
N THR A 100 5.73 16.78 7.32
CA THR A 100 5.23 16.60 8.70
C THR A 100 5.81 15.37 9.37
N VAL A 101 5.96 14.26 8.63
CA VAL A 101 6.60 13.03 9.12
C VAL A 101 8.08 13.24 9.38
N LEU A 102 8.79 13.99 8.53
CA LEU A 102 10.19 14.31 8.77
C LEU A 102 10.37 15.15 10.04
N GLU A 103 9.52 16.15 10.25
CA GLU A 103 9.51 16.99 11.46
C GLU A 103 9.18 16.16 12.70
N PHE A 104 8.18 15.28 12.61
CA PHE A 104 7.85 14.38 13.71
C PHE A 104 9.06 13.51 14.10
N LEU A 105 9.79 12.99 13.10
CA LEU A 105 10.97 12.14 13.31
C LEU A 105 12.19 12.92 13.82
N ASP A 106 12.28 14.24 13.61
CA ASP A 106 13.38 15.06 14.15
C ASP A 106 13.47 14.95 15.69
N SER A 107 12.30 14.86 16.34
CA SER A 107 12.22 14.72 17.80
C SER A 107 12.39 13.29 18.32
N GLN A 108 12.27 12.28 17.45
CA GLN A 108 12.22 10.87 17.85
C GLN A 108 13.49 10.09 17.47
N ASP A 109 13.91 10.17 16.21
CA ASP A 109 14.99 9.35 15.66
C ASP A 109 15.54 9.96 14.37
N THR A 110 16.68 10.65 14.48
CA THR A 110 17.34 11.33 13.37
C THR A 110 17.91 10.35 12.33
N ILE A 111 18.19 9.10 12.71
CA ILE A 111 18.64 8.05 11.80
C ILE A 111 17.46 7.60 10.93
N LEU A 112 16.28 7.38 11.52
CA LEU A 112 15.06 7.08 10.76
C LEU A 112 14.72 8.21 9.80
N ARG A 113 14.83 9.46 10.25
CA ARG A 113 14.62 10.64 9.40
C ARG A 113 15.55 10.65 8.18
N GLY A 114 16.86 10.51 8.39
CA GLY A 114 17.83 10.48 7.29
C GLY A 114 17.57 9.35 6.31
N ASN A 115 17.19 8.17 6.82
CA ASN A 115 16.81 7.03 6.02
C ASN A 115 15.53 7.26 5.20
N LEU A 116 14.56 8.01 5.74
CA LEU A 116 13.33 8.35 5.02
C LEU A 116 13.60 9.36 3.91
N ILE A 117 14.45 10.36 4.15
CA ILE A 117 14.88 11.34 3.14
C ILE A 117 15.54 10.65 1.95
N ASN A 118 16.46 9.72 2.21
CA ASN A 118 17.15 8.97 1.16
C ASN A 118 16.20 8.15 0.28
N ARG A 119 14.99 7.85 0.76
CA ARG A 119 13.96 7.09 0.06
C ARG A 119 12.86 7.95 -0.55
N LYS A 120 12.96 9.29 -0.49
CA LYS A 120 11.91 10.21 -0.97
C LYS A 120 11.49 9.91 -2.41
N THR A 121 12.46 9.67 -3.31
CA THR A 121 12.19 9.36 -4.72
C THR A 121 11.47 8.02 -4.89
N ASP A 122 11.89 6.99 -4.15
CA ASP A 122 11.23 5.68 -4.16
C ASP A 122 9.78 5.79 -3.65
N ILE A 123 9.56 6.57 -2.59
CA ILE A 123 8.24 6.80 -2.01
C ILE A 123 7.33 7.55 -2.98
N ALA A 124 7.84 8.57 -3.66
CA ALA A 124 7.11 9.28 -4.71
C ALA A 124 6.71 8.33 -5.84
N TYR A 125 7.66 7.53 -6.33
CA TYR A 125 7.41 6.55 -7.37
C TYR A 125 6.38 5.49 -6.95
N LEU A 126 6.50 4.95 -5.73
CA LEU A 126 5.53 4.02 -5.16
C LEU A 126 4.15 4.67 -5.06
N THR A 127 4.07 5.94 -4.68
CA THR A 127 2.80 6.67 -4.60
C THR A 127 2.12 6.76 -5.96
N ASP A 128 2.85 7.14 -7.00
CA ASP A 128 2.32 7.21 -8.36
C ASP A 128 1.90 5.83 -8.89
N LEU A 129 2.78 4.83 -8.74
CA LEU A 129 2.53 3.47 -9.18
C LEU A 129 1.28 2.89 -8.51
N PHE A 130 1.18 3.06 -7.19
CA PHE A 130 0.07 2.50 -6.43
C PHE A 130 -1.24 3.24 -6.69
N SER A 131 -1.19 4.54 -6.94
CA SER A 131 -2.35 5.33 -7.39
C SER A 131 -2.88 4.81 -8.72
N LYS A 132 -2.00 4.58 -9.71
CA LYS A 132 -2.43 4.02 -11.01
C LYS A 132 -3.04 2.64 -10.89
N PHE A 133 -2.49 1.78 -10.04
CA PHE A 133 -3.11 0.47 -9.86
C PHE A 133 -4.45 0.58 -9.14
N ASN A 134 -4.62 1.54 -8.23
CA ASN A 134 -5.91 1.80 -7.60
C ASN A 134 -6.96 2.26 -8.63
N ASP A 135 -6.60 3.19 -9.52
CA ASP A 135 -7.49 3.67 -10.60
C ASP A 135 -7.97 2.52 -11.49
N VAL A 136 -7.04 1.68 -11.95
CA VAL A 136 -7.35 0.52 -12.78
C VAL A 136 -8.26 -0.46 -12.04
N ASN A 137 -7.99 -0.73 -10.76
CA ASN A 137 -8.82 -1.64 -9.98
C ASN A 137 -10.23 -1.12 -9.78
N LEU A 138 -10.40 0.19 -9.53
CA LEU A 138 -11.73 0.81 -9.41
C LEU A 138 -12.50 0.71 -10.73
N GLN A 139 -11.85 0.98 -11.86
CA GLN A 139 -12.48 0.83 -13.18
C GLN A 139 -12.90 -0.62 -13.47
N LEU A 140 -12.07 -1.60 -13.07
CA LEU A 140 -12.36 -3.03 -13.26
C LEU A 140 -13.46 -3.56 -12.35
N GLN A 141 -13.73 -2.92 -11.22
CA GLN A 141 -14.82 -3.30 -10.32
C GLN A 141 -16.20 -2.87 -10.85
N GLY A 142 -16.24 -1.98 -11.84
CA GLY A 142 -17.47 -1.38 -12.35
C GLY A 142 -18.10 -0.42 -11.35
N ASP A 143 -19.16 0.26 -11.78
CA ASP A 143 -19.97 1.07 -10.88
C ASP A 143 -20.68 0.17 -9.87
N ARG A 144 -20.81 0.65 -8.62
CA ARG A 144 -21.58 -0.07 -7.59
C ARG A 144 -23.00 -0.29 -8.11
N ALA A 145 -23.34 -1.53 -8.43
CA ALA A 145 -24.72 -1.96 -8.66
C ALA A 145 -25.54 -1.83 -7.36
#